data_AF-A0A969TCC3-F1
#
_entry.id   AF-A0A969TCC3-F1
#
_cell.length_a   1.000
_cell.length_b   1.000
_cell.length_c   1.000
_cell.angle_alpha   90.00
_cell.angle_beta   90.00
_cell.angle_gamma   90.00
#
_symmetry.space_group_name_H-M   'P 1'
#
loop_
_entity.id
_entity.type
_entity.pdbx_description
1 polymer ?
#
loop_
_entity_poly.entity_id
_entity_poly.type
_entity_poly.pdbx_seq_one_letter_code
_entity_poly.pdbx_strand_id
1 'polypeptide(L)'
;MNYFSVYSLFPDKKAITLRVPLRIAREEHNRPLKTKYIPNLKRDLKHGWLFPHLYNHDALLHGRWEYWHQLQLVPAEKFHLLQEPDPEIRLASIREHILPIEPIPPISFSEGGVSSHNKGRKMLEICLDKMLTKGGYTSMLTRIEYFLDWLLYGFGHPHPWFGQLPTEPTSCEGCSMVLYQLFNLFHLLYQPQDYWGGLIVEAKGKGSQKHTGYFPTPNTVAVMMSKMLFSDDKDTRLEVGYEPAIGTGVMTLEPSNQVLNMVGTDIDKLLLKACLVNWYLYCPWFAMPIFYLVDRVDLFWGNSLVGSDHPNAPKSIHQKYWREKYRDIYPVSLVEKDWSSEVQKIIDLQPDKAKAPEIVKQESNLESTKQKQKPKGFKRPSGKRQSKSLF
;
A
#
# COMPACT_ATOMS: atom_id res chain seq x y z
N MET A 1 -20.74 -11.30 -13.48
CA MET A 1 -19.30 -11.44 -13.82
C MET A 1 -19.11 -12.70 -14.66
N ASN A 2 -18.96 -12.58 -15.99
CA ASN A 2 -18.52 -13.69 -16.85
C ASN A 2 -17.01 -13.60 -17.10
N TYR A 3 -16.24 -13.55 -16.03
CA TYR A 3 -14.79 -13.69 -16.09
C TYR A 3 -14.41 -14.55 -14.90
N PHE A 4 -14.03 -15.81 -15.17
CA PHE A 4 -13.07 -16.65 -14.44
C PHE A 4 -13.26 -18.09 -14.95
N SER A 5 -12.91 -18.30 -16.22
CA SER A 5 -12.42 -19.61 -16.68
C SER A 5 -10.93 -19.42 -16.93
N VAL A 6 -10.17 -19.29 -15.85
CA VAL A 6 -8.73 -19.55 -15.89
C VAL A 6 -8.62 -20.96 -15.37
N TYR A 7 -8.10 -21.85 -16.20
CA TYR A 7 -7.74 -23.21 -15.81
C TYR A 7 -7.06 -23.16 -14.45
N SER A 8 -7.78 -23.64 -13.43
CA SER A 8 -7.18 -23.96 -12.15
C SER A 8 -6.19 -25.09 -12.43
N LEU A 9 -4.93 -24.74 -12.66
CA LEU A 9 -3.84 -25.65 -12.39
C LEU A 9 -3.83 -25.80 -10.87
N PHE A 10 -4.76 -26.58 -10.32
CA PHE A 10 -4.60 -27.14 -9.00
C PHE A 10 -3.40 -28.07 -9.10
N PRO A 11 -2.22 -27.70 -8.56
CA PRO A 11 -1.20 -28.71 -8.42
C PRO A 11 -1.72 -29.62 -7.31
N ASP A 12 -1.81 -30.91 -7.63
CA ASP A 12 -2.06 -31.95 -6.65
C ASP A 12 -1.16 -31.69 -5.41
N LYS A 13 -1.78 -31.32 -4.29
CA LYS A 13 -1.13 -30.81 -3.07
C LYS A 13 -0.19 -31.84 -2.43
N LYS A 14 -0.07 -33.05 -2.99
CA LYS A 14 0.79 -34.13 -2.50
C LYS A 14 2.12 -34.29 -3.25
N ALA A 15 2.42 -33.51 -4.29
CA ALA A 15 3.60 -33.77 -5.13
C ALA A 15 4.57 -32.59 -5.39
N ILE A 16 4.34 -31.38 -4.88
CA ILE A 16 5.30 -30.28 -5.03
C ILE A 16 6.10 -30.10 -3.75
N THR A 17 7.26 -30.76 -3.71
CA THR A 17 8.35 -30.40 -2.81
C THR A 17 8.53 -28.88 -2.85
N LEU A 18 8.41 -28.20 -1.70
CA LEU A 18 8.64 -26.76 -1.48
C LEU A 18 9.91 -26.16 -2.16
N ARG A 19 10.80 -27.00 -2.69
CA ARG A 19 12.05 -26.66 -3.38
C ARG A 19 11.87 -26.13 -4.81
N VAL A 20 10.84 -26.55 -5.56
CA VAL A 20 10.70 -26.16 -6.98
C VAL A 20 10.21 -24.71 -7.13
N PRO A 21 9.15 -24.24 -6.43
CA PRO A 21 8.68 -22.85 -6.52
C PRO A 21 9.74 -21.84 -6.09
N LEU A 22 10.48 -22.14 -5.02
CA LEU A 22 11.56 -21.26 -4.52
C LEU A 22 12.71 -21.10 -5.51
N ARG A 23 13.06 -22.17 -6.25
CA ARG A 23 14.10 -22.10 -7.29
C ARG A 23 13.65 -21.21 -8.44
N ILE A 24 12.44 -21.41 -8.96
CA ILE A 24 11.88 -20.60 -10.06
C ILE A 24 11.80 -19.13 -9.65
N ALA A 25 11.29 -18.87 -8.44
CA ALA A 25 11.18 -17.51 -7.91
C ALA A 25 12.55 -16.82 -7.77
N ARG A 26 13.58 -17.55 -7.30
CA ARG A 26 14.95 -17.04 -7.22
C ARG A 26 15.56 -16.80 -8.60
N GLU A 27 15.34 -17.71 -9.55
CA GLU A 27 15.82 -17.56 -10.93
C GLU A 27 15.18 -16.33 -11.59
N GLU A 28 13.87 -16.14 -11.45
CA GLU A 28 13.16 -14.94 -11.93
C GLU A 28 13.69 -13.68 -11.26
N HIS A 29 13.81 -13.68 -9.93
CA HIS A 29 14.37 -12.54 -9.20
C HIS A 29 15.78 -12.20 -9.68
N ASN A 30 16.60 -13.21 -10.00
CA ASN A 30 17.99 -13.03 -10.42
C ASN A 30 18.15 -12.53 -11.86
N ARG A 31 17.10 -12.54 -12.68
CA ARG A 31 17.15 -11.98 -14.03
C ARG A 31 17.62 -10.51 -14.02
N PRO A 32 18.38 -10.08 -15.05
CA PRO A 32 18.76 -8.68 -15.20
C PRO A 32 17.52 -7.79 -15.33
N LEU A 33 17.57 -6.61 -14.72
CA LEU A 33 16.52 -5.62 -14.88
C LEU A 33 16.46 -5.12 -16.33
N LYS A 34 15.25 -4.98 -16.85
CA LYS A 34 15.04 -4.41 -18.18
C LYS A 34 15.37 -2.91 -18.15
N THR A 35 16.19 -2.46 -19.09
CA THR A 35 16.58 -1.04 -19.24
C THR A 35 16.35 -0.51 -20.66
N LYS A 36 16.11 -1.41 -21.61
CA LYS A 36 15.82 -1.11 -23.01
C LYS A 36 14.35 -1.38 -23.28
N TYR A 37 13.76 -0.53 -24.11
CA TYR A 37 12.38 -0.65 -24.57
C TYR A 37 12.31 -0.30 -26.06
N ILE A 38 11.24 -0.74 -26.72
CA ILE A 38 10.97 -0.43 -28.12
C ILE A 38 10.30 0.95 -28.18
N PRO A 39 10.93 1.96 -28.81
CA PRO A 39 10.32 3.27 -29.00
C PRO A 39 9.05 3.15 -29.86
N ASN A 40 8.04 3.98 -29.58
CA ASN A 40 6.79 4.05 -30.36
C ASN A 40 5.94 2.76 -30.36
N LEU A 41 6.18 1.80 -29.44
CA LEU A 41 5.25 0.70 -29.21
C LEU A 41 3.86 1.28 -28.89
N LYS A 42 2.82 0.76 -29.55
CA LYS A 42 1.43 1.11 -29.24
C LYS A 42 0.68 -0.14 -28.80
N ARG A 43 0.10 -0.10 -27.60
CA ARG A 43 -0.84 -1.11 -27.11
C ARG A 43 -2.02 -0.41 -26.45
N ASP A 44 -3.19 -0.97 -26.67
CA ASP A 44 -4.41 -0.59 -25.99
C ASP A 44 -4.51 -1.38 -24.68
N LEU A 45 -4.09 -0.75 -23.57
CA LEU A 45 -4.16 -1.36 -22.25
C LEU A 45 -5.58 -1.23 -21.71
N LYS A 46 -6.24 -2.36 -21.45
CA LYS A 46 -7.57 -2.38 -20.82
C LYS A 46 -7.47 -2.20 -19.31
N HIS A 47 -8.46 -1.56 -18.70
CA HIS A 47 -8.57 -1.49 -17.24
C HIS A 47 -8.50 -2.91 -16.63
N GLY A 48 -7.65 -3.11 -15.61
CA GLY A 48 -7.44 -4.42 -15.01
C GLY A 48 -6.44 -5.35 -15.72
N TRP A 49 -5.74 -4.90 -16.77
CA TRP A 49 -4.83 -5.76 -17.54
C TRP A 49 -3.66 -6.35 -16.73
N LEU A 50 -3.24 -5.69 -15.65
CA LEU A 50 -2.11 -6.11 -14.80
C LEU A 50 -2.54 -7.11 -13.72
N PHE A 51 -3.84 -7.17 -13.39
CA PHE A 51 -4.36 -8.03 -12.32
C PHE A 51 -4.02 -9.53 -12.51
N PRO A 52 -4.16 -10.15 -13.70
CA PRO A 52 -3.76 -11.56 -13.88
C PRO A 52 -2.28 -11.80 -13.60
N HIS A 53 -1.41 -10.83 -13.85
CA HIS A 53 0.02 -10.93 -13.55
C HIS A 53 0.28 -10.84 -12.04
N LEU A 54 -0.42 -9.94 -11.35
CA LEU A 54 -0.41 -9.84 -9.89
C LEU A 54 -0.83 -11.16 -9.24
N TYR A 55 -1.98 -11.70 -9.63
CA TYR A 55 -2.50 -12.96 -9.11
C TYR A 55 -1.50 -14.11 -9.30
N ASN A 56 -0.97 -14.28 -10.51
CA ASN A 56 -0.07 -15.39 -10.81
C ASN A 56 1.30 -15.28 -10.12
N HIS A 57 1.84 -14.06 -9.99
CA HIS A 57 3.09 -13.86 -9.27
C HIS A 57 2.92 -14.06 -7.77
N ASP A 58 1.80 -13.60 -7.19
CA ASP A 58 1.50 -13.81 -5.79
C ASP A 58 1.23 -15.29 -5.48
N ALA A 59 0.49 -16.01 -6.32
CA ALA A 59 0.28 -17.46 -6.20
C ALA A 59 1.59 -18.26 -6.14
N LEU A 60 2.61 -17.82 -6.88
CA LEU A 60 3.95 -18.43 -6.83
C LEU A 60 4.71 -18.13 -5.53
N LEU A 61 4.41 -17.02 -4.86
CA LEU A 61 5.22 -16.48 -3.77
C LEU A 61 4.55 -16.62 -2.39
N HIS A 62 3.34 -16.07 -2.23
CA HIS A 62 2.67 -15.89 -0.94
C HIS A 62 1.28 -16.52 -0.89
N GLY A 63 0.58 -16.65 -2.03
CA GLY A 63 -0.75 -17.26 -2.11
C GLY A 63 -1.88 -16.43 -1.47
N ARG A 64 -1.68 -15.13 -1.25
CA ARG A 64 -2.69 -14.25 -0.63
C ARG A 64 -3.89 -13.99 -1.54
N TRP A 65 -3.67 -13.83 -2.83
CA TRP A 65 -4.74 -13.67 -3.81
C TRP A 65 -5.55 -14.96 -3.98
N GLU A 66 -4.93 -16.12 -3.82
CA GLU A 66 -5.64 -17.41 -3.79
C GLU A 66 -6.49 -17.54 -2.51
N TYR A 67 -5.94 -17.17 -1.36
CA TYR A 67 -6.69 -17.13 -0.10
C TYR A 67 -7.88 -16.16 -0.17
N TRP A 68 -7.65 -14.97 -0.70
CA TRP A 68 -8.71 -14.01 -1.01
C TRP A 68 -9.78 -14.61 -1.92
N HIS A 69 -9.38 -15.30 -3.00
CA HIS A 69 -10.33 -15.94 -3.91
C HIS A 69 -11.18 -16.99 -3.17
N GLN A 70 -10.59 -17.82 -2.31
CA GLN A 70 -11.33 -18.79 -1.49
C GLN A 70 -12.33 -18.10 -0.57
N LEU A 71 -11.98 -16.96 0.03
CA LEU A 71 -12.90 -16.18 0.85
C LEU A 71 -14.09 -15.63 0.05
N GLN A 72 -13.96 -15.41 -1.26
CA GLN A 72 -15.09 -14.99 -2.10
C GLN A 72 -16.05 -16.16 -2.43
N LEU A 73 -15.62 -17.42 -2.22
CA LEU A 73 -16.40 -18.61 -2.55
C LEU A 73 -17.22 -19.09 -1.34
N VAL A 74 -18.35 -18.44 -1.10
CA VAL A 74 -19.32 -18.89 -0.08
C VAL A 74 -20.22 -19.99 -0.67
N PRO A 75 -20.32 -21.18 -0.05
CA PRO A 75 -21.26 -22.21 -0.49
C PRO A 75 -22.71 -21.72 -0.42
N ALA A 76 -23.52 -22.08 -1.42
CA ALA A 76 -24.92 -21.64 -1.56
C ALA A 76 -25.73 -21.89 -0.27
N GLU A 77 -25.54 -23.05 0.34
CA GLU A 77 -26.21 -23.47 1.57
C GLU A 77 -25.82 -22.64 2.80
N LYS A 78 -24.71 -21.89 2.77
CA LYS A 78 -24.23 -21.03 3.86
C LYS A 78 -24.61 -19.57 3.72
N PHE A 79 -25.22 -19.15 2.61
CA PHE A 79 -25.59 -17.73 2.39
C PHE A 79 -26.56 -17.18 3.44
N HIS A 80 -27.43 -18.03 3.99
CA HIS A 80 -28.36 -17.63 5.05
C HIS A 80 -27.63 -17.09 6.29
N LEU A 81 -26.41 -17.57 6.58
CA LEU A 81 -25.59 -17.10 7.70
C LEU A 81 -25.13 -15.64 7.51
N LEU A 82 -24.98 -15.19 6.26
CA LEU A 82 -24.61 -13.81 5.96
C LEU A 82 -25.78 -12.83 6.14
N GLN A 83 -27.02 -13.35 6.12
CA GLN A 83 -28.26 -12.59 6.24
C GLN A 83 -28.74 -12.45 7.68
N GLU A 84 -28.06 -13.09 8.64
CA GLU A 84 -28.38 -13.02 10.07
C GLU A 84 -28.45 -11.55 10.54
N PRO A 85 -29.60 -11.01 10.97
CA PRO A 85 -29.73 -9.60 11.34
C PRO A 85 -28.81 -9.15 12.47
N ASP A 86 -28.52 -10.01 13.44
CA ASP A 86 -27.61 -9.68 14.55
C ASP A 86 -26.14 -9.71 14.07
N PRO A 87 -25.40 -8.59 14.14
CA PRO A 87 -24.03 -8.52 13.65
C PRO A 87 -23.07 -9.45 14.41
N GLU A 88 -23.26 -9.67 15.71
CA GLU A 88 -22.37 -10.52 16.51
C GLU A 88 -22.58 -11.99 16.18
N ILE A 89 -23.85 -12.42 16.06
CA ILE A 89 -24.19 -13.79 15.64
C ILE A 89 -23.72 -14.04 14.21
N ARG A 90 -23.88 -13.05 13.32
CA ARG A 90 -23.39 -13.12 11.93
C ARG A 90 -21.87 -13.30 11.89
N LEU A 91 -21.12 -12.53 12.67
CA LEU A 91 -19.66 -12.63 12.71
C LEU A 91 -19.18 -13.96 13.32
N ALA A 92 -19.84 -14.44 14.37
CA ALA A 92 -19.57 -15.77 14.92
C ALA A 92 -19.79 -16.86 13.86
N SER A 93 -20.92 -16.81 13.14
CA SER A 93 -21.25 -17.74 12.05
C SER A 93 -20.25 -17.68 10.90
N ILE A 94 -19.81 -16.48 10.50
CA ILE A 94 -18.75 -16.33 9.49
C ILE A 94 -17.46 -16.99 9.96
N ARG A 95 -17.05 -16.76 11.21
CA ARG A 95 -15.82 -17.33 11.79
C ARG A 95 -15.86 -18.85 11.81
N GLU A 96 -16.98 -19.43 12.23
CA GLU A 96 -17.12 -20.89 12.43
C GLU A 96 -17.41 -21.66 11.15
N HIS A 97 -18.12 -21.06 10.19
CA HIS A 97 -18.67 -21.80 9.05
C HIS A 97 -18.19 -21.31 7.69
N ILE A 98 -17.70 -20.08 7.56
CA ILE A 98 -17.37 -19.48 6.25
C ILE A 98 -15.86 -19.31 6.08
N LEU A 99 -15.14 -18.85 7.11
CA LEU A 99 -13.69 -18.67 7.00
C LEU A 99 -12.98 -20.01 6.77
N PRO A 100 -11.92 -20.05 5.94
CA PRO A 100 -11.02 -21.20 5.86
C PRO A 100 -10.46 -21.55 7.24
N ILE A 101 -10.20 -22.84 7.47
CA ILE A 101 -9.55 -23.28 8.72
C ILE A 101 -8.11 -22.78 8.75
N GLU A 102 -7.47 -22.72 7.58
CA GLU A 102 -6.11 -22.22 7.44
C GLU A 102 -6.02 -20.72 7.78
N PRO A 103 -4.95 -20.30 8.47
CA PRO A 103 -4.70 -18.90 8.75
C PRO A 103 -4.42 -18.13 7.46
N ILE A 104 -4.45 -16.81 7.55
CA ILE A 104 -4.03 -15.93 6.45
C ILE A 104 -2.59 -16.29 6.06
N PRO A 105 -2.27 -16.45 4.76
CA PRO A 105 -0.90 -16.67 4.32
C PRO A 105 0.01 -15.51 4.77
N PRO A 106 1.05 -15.78 5.57
CA PRO A 106 1.86 -14.73 6.15
C PRO A 106 2.84 -14.16 5.12
N ILE A 107 3.05 -12.85 5.16
CA ILE A 107 4.17 -12.17 4.49
C ILE A 107 5.12 -11.65 5.56
N SER A 108 6.41 -11.97 5.41
CA SER A 108 7.47 -11.31 6.18
C SER A 108 7.92 -10.05 5.45
N PHE A 109 7.54 -8.89 5.98
CA PHE A 109 7.96 -7.60 5.42
C PHE A 109 9.40 -7.26 5.85
N SER A 110 10.18 -6.73 4.92
CA SER A 110 11.63 -6.53 5.10
C SER A 110 11.96 -5.61 6.29
N GLU A 111 12.82 -6.03 7.22
CA GLU A 111 13.14 -5.30 8.48
C GLU A 111 14.10 -4.09 8.32
N GLY A 112 14.28 -3.56 7.11
CA GLY A 112 15.26 -2.50 6.84
C GLY A 112 14.75 -1.43 5.90
N GLY A 113 15.41 -0.26 5.92
CA GLY A 113 15.19 0.76 4.90
C GLY A 113 15.45 0.22 3.50
N VAL A 114 14.75 0.73 2.50
CA VAL A 114 14.89 0.31 1.11
C VAL A 114 16.32 0.58 0.64
N SER A 115 17.16 -0.46 0.57
CA SER A 115 18.54 -0.30 0.15
C SER A 115 18.62 -0.07 -1.36
N SER A 116 19.64 0.68 -1.80
CA SER A 116 19.96 0.84 -3.21
C SER A 116 20.37 -0.46 -3.89
N HIS A 117 20.50 -1.59 -3.17
CA HIS A 117 20.75 -2.91 -3.73
C HIS A 117 19.46 -3.71 -3.99
N ASN A 118 18.31 -3.25 -3.48
CA ASN A 118 17.02 -3.90 -3.70
C ASN A 118 16.59 -3.76 -5.18
N LYS A 119 16.28 -4.89 -5.82
CA LYS A 119 15.92 -4.92 -7.25
C LYS A 119 14.57 -4.26 -7.54
N GLY A 120 13.60 -4.38 -6.64
CA GLY A 120 12.31 -3.69 -6.74
C GLY A 120 12.51 -2.17 -6.77
N ARG A 121 13.35 -1.64 -5.88
CA ARG A 121 13.68 -0.22 -5.84
C ARG A 121 14.37 0.26 -7.11
N LYS A 122 15.43 -0.44 -7.53
CA LYS A 122 16.16 -0.10 -8.77
C LYS A 122 15.24 -0.14 -10.00
N MET A 123 14.34 -1.12 -10.07
CA MET A 123 13.38 -1.24 -11.15
C MET A 123 12.43 -0.05 -11.20
N LEU A 124 11.91 0.39 -10.04
CA LEU A 124 11.08 1.59 -9.96
C LEU A 124 11.84 2.85 -10.37
N GLU A 125 13.10 3.01 -9.94
CA GLU A 125 13.97 4.13 -10.36
C GLU A 125 14.20 4.13 -11.87
N ILE A 126 14.52 2.98 -12.46
CA ILE A 126 14.66 2.83 -13.93
C ILE A 126 13.36 3.24 -14.62
N CYS A 127 12.21 2.78 -14.13
CA CYS A 127 10.91 3.15 -14.69
C CYS A 127 10.71 4.66 -14.63
N LEU A 128 10.84 5.28 -13.46
CA LEU A 128 10.66 6.72 -13.24
C LEU A 128 11.61 7.55 -14.11
N ASP A 129 12.88 7.14 -14.24
CA ASP A 129 13.87 7.84 -15.06
C ASP A 129 13.57 7.73 -16.56
N LYS A 130 13.09 6.56 -17.01
CA LYS A 130 12.79 6.33 -18.43
C LYS A 130 11.44 6.90 -18.88
N MET A 131 10.60 7.39 -17.96
CA MET A 131 9.35 8.07 -18.32
C MET A 131 9.59 9.40 -19.06
N LEU A 132 10.72 10.08 -18.84
CA LEU A 132 11.00 11.39 -19.43
C LEU A 132 11.38 11.27 -20.91
N THR A 133 10.82 12.16 -21.73
CA THR A 133 11.29 12.37 -23.10
C THR A 133 12.66 13.08 -23.11
N LYS A 134 13.38 12.95 -24.23
CA LYS A 134 14.75 13.49 -24.34
C LYS A 134 14.74 15.01 -24.18
N GLY A 135 15.37 15.50 -23.10
CA GLY A 135 15.44 16.93 -22.78
C GLY A 135 14.20 17.48 -22.07
N GLY A 136 13.21 16.64 -21.81
CA GLY A 136 12.01 16.98 -21.06
C GLY A 136 12.26 17.09 -19.55
N TYR A 137 11.41 17.86 -18.86
CA TYR A 137 11.46 18.00 -17.41
C TYR A 137 10.06 17.94 -16.81
N THR A 138 9.89 17.03 -15.85
CA THR A 138 8.72 16.95 -14.98
C THR A 138 9.15 16.51 -13.60
N SER A 139 8.46 17.01 -12.56
CA SER A 139 8.81 16.73 -11.17
C SER A 139 8.78 15.22 -10.86
N MET A 140 9.61 14.78 -9.92
CA MET A 140 9.60 13.37 -9.48
C MET A 140 8.24 12.98 -8.88
N LEU A 141 7.59 13.88 -8.13
CA LEU A 141 6.28 13.61 -7.55
C LEU A 141 5.20 13.39 -8.60
N THR A 142 5.18 14.20 -9.66
CA THR A 142 4.24 14.03 -10.78
C THR A 142 4.44 12.68 -11.47
N ARG A 143 5.69 12.24 -11.64
CA ARG A 143 6.00 10.92 -12.22
C ARG A 143 5.56 9.78 -11.31
N ILE A 144 5.81 9.89 -9.99
CA ILE A 144 5.33 8.93 -9.00
C ILE A 144 3.80 8.85 -9.02
N GLU A 145 3.11 9.99 -8.98
CA GLU A 145 1.65 10.03 -8.99
C GLU A 145 1.08 9.35 -10.23
N TYR A 146 1.60 9.68 -11.42
CA TYR A 146 1.20 9.03 -12.65
C TYR A 146 1.44 7.52 -12.62
N PHE A 147 2.58 7.08 -12.08
CA PHE A 147 2.89 5.66 -11.99
C PHE A 147 1.91 4.93 -11.05
N LEU A 148 1.56 5.53 -9.92
CA LEU A 148 0.54 4.98 -9.01
C LEU A 148 -0.83 4.89 -9.69
N ASP A 149 -1.26 5.94 -10.41
CA ASP A 149 -2.52 5.92 -11.16
C ASP A 149 -2.51 4.85 -12.27
N TRP A 150 -1.38 4.69 -12.96
CA TRP A 150 -1.19 3.67 -13.99
C TRP A 150 -1.25 2.25 -13.42
N LEU A 151 -0.68 2.04 -12.23
CA LEU A 151 -0.79 0.76 -11.52
C LEU A 151 -2.22 0.48 -11.07
N LEU A 152 -2.93 1.47 -10.50
CA LEU A 152 -4.31 1.30 -10.05
C LEU A 152 -5.28 1.06 -11.22
N TYR A 153 -5.05 1.72 -12.37
CA TYR A 153 -5.72 1.40 -13.64
C TYR A 153 -5.41 -0.03 -14.09
N GLY A 154 -4.13 -0.43 -14.01
CA GLY A 154 -3.68 -1.77 -14.36
C GLY A 154 -4.26 -2.85 -13.45
N PHE A 155 -4.41 -2.60 -12.15
CA PHE A 155 -5.03 -3.53 -11.21
C PHE A 155 -6.56 -3.58 -11.33
N GLY A 156 -7.18 -2.57 -11.94
CA GLY A 156 -8.61 -2.57 -12.19
C GLY A 156 -9.42 -1.98 -11.05
N HIS A 157 -8.87 -1.03 -10.29
CA HIS A 157 -9.57 -0.43 -9.16
C HIS A 157 -10.84 0.33 -9.60
N PRO A 158 -12.00 0.11 -8.96
CA PRO A 158 -13.29 0.57 -9.48
C PRO A 158 -13.54 2.08 -9.33
N HIS A 159 -12.71 2.78 -8.54
CA HIS A 159 -12.84 4.23 -8.38
C HIS A 159 -12.70 4.96 -9.73
N PRO A 160 -13.59 5.93 -10.07
CA PRO A 160 -13.59 6.64 -11.35
C PRO A 160 -12.25 7.28 -11.76
N TRP A 161 -11.47 7.76 -10.79
CA TRP A 161 -10.08 8.23 -10.99
C TRP A 161 -9.19 7.26 -11.78
N PHE A 162 -9.43 5.96 -11.62
CA PHE A 162 -8.62 4.90 -12.23
C PHE A 162 -9.41 4.11 -13.28
N GLY A 163 -10.63 4.53 -13.64
CA GLY A 163 -11.46 3.84 -14.62
C GLY A 163 -11.00 4.03 -16.08
N GLN A 164 -10.09 4.98 -16.32
CA GLN A 164 -9.48 5.26 -17.62
C GLN A 164 -7.96 5.32 -17.47
N LEU A 165 -7.24 5.05 -18.56
CA LEU A 165 -5.79 5.16 -18.58
C LEU A 165 -5.42 6.61 -18.22
N PRO A 166 -4.53 6.85 -17.22
CA PRO A 166 -4.23 8.20 -16.79
C PRO A 166 -3.60 9.00 -17.93
N THR A 167 -3.88 10.31 -17.93
CA THR A 167 -3.27 11.23 -18.89
C THR A 167 -1.77 11.35 -18.61
N GLU A 168 -0.96 11.15 -19.64
CA GLU A 168 0.49 11.27 -19.54
C GLU A 168 0.88 12.72 -19.18
N PRO A 169 1.77 12.93 -18.19
CA PRO A 169 2.25 14.27 -17.86
C PRO A 169 3.00 14.90 -19.03
N THR A 170 3.04 16.23 -19.06
CA THR A 170 3.92 16.97 -19.97
C THR A 170 5.35 16.45 -19.91
N SER A 171 6.03 16.32 -21.06
CA SER A 171 7.39 15.76 -21.16
C SER A 171 7.52 14.26 -20.83
N CYS A 172 6.41 13.54 -20.74
CA CYS A 172 6.37 12.09 -20.51
C CYS A 172 5.58 11.36 -21.61
N GLU A 173 5.60 11.86 -22.85
CA GLU A 173 4.86 11.29 -23.97
C GLU A 173 5.31 9.84 -24.26
N GLY A 174 4.37 8.91 -24.28
CA GLY A 174 4.58 7.47 -24.44
C GLY A 174 5.02 6.74 -23.16
N CYS A 175 5.06 7.41 -22.01
CA CYS A 175 5.52 6.81 -20.77
C CYS A 175 4.70 5.60 -20.30
N SER A 176 3.39 5.52 -20.62
CA SER A 176 2.59 4.31 -20.37
C SER A 176 3.23 3.06 -21.00
N MET A 177 3.70 3.19 -22.25
CA MET A 177 4.30 2.09 -23.00
C MET A 177 5.73 1.79 -22.55
N VAL A 178 6.43 2.78 -22.00
CA VAL A 178 7.71 2.56 -21.31
C VAL A 178 7.49 1.74 -20.05
N LEU A 179 6.56 2.16 -19.19
CA LEU A 179 6.21 1.42 -17.97
C LEU A 179 5.77 0.00 -18.29
N TYR A 180 4.91 -0.19 -19.29
CA TYR A 180 4.46 -1.51 -19.75
C TYR A 180 5.62 -2.47 -20.09
N GLN A 181 6.70 -1.96 -20.67
CA GLN A 181 7.84 -2.78 -21.10
C GLN A 181 8.87 -3.02 -19.99
N LEU A 182 9.06 -2.04 -19.10
CA LEU A 182 10.13 -2.04 -18.10
C LEU A 182 9.68 -2.53 -16.73
N PHE A 183 8.45 -2.23 -16.33
CA PHE A 183 7.93 -2.58 -15.01
C PHE A 183 7.80 -4.10 -14.87
N ASN A 184 8.37 -4.64 -13.79
CA ASN A 184 8.22 -6.03 -13.42
C ASN A 184 7.74 -6.12 -11.97
N LEU A 185 6.43 -6.38 -11.83
CA LEU A 185 5.73 -6.52 -10.56
C LEU A 185 6.38 -7.56 -9.63
N PHE A 186 6.95 -8.62 -10.20
CA PHE A 186 7.53 -9.74 -9.44
C PHE A 186 8.57 -9.26 -8.40
N HIS A 187 9.38 -8.25 -8.72
CA HIS A 187 10.40 -7.77 -7.78
C HIS A 187 9.82 -7.12 -6.52
N LEU A 188 8.63 -6.49 -6.63
CA LEU A 188 7.95 -5.89 -5.48
C LEU A 188 7.33 -6.96 -4.58
N LEU A 189 6.81 -8.04 -5.18
CA LEU A 189 6.23 -9.16 -4.45
C LEU A 189 7.31 -10.04 -3.81
N TYR A 190 8.43 -10.28 -4.49
CA TYR A 190 9.52 -11.12 -3.99
C TYR A 190 10.24 -10.51 -2.77
N GLN A 191 10.33 -9.18 -2.71
CA GLN A 191 10.88 -8.45 -1.55
C GLN A 191 9.83 -7.46 -1.04
N PRO A 192 8.85 -7.93 -0.25
CA PRO A 192 7.71 -7.11 0.16
C PRO A 192 8.14 -6.04 1.18
N GLN A 193 7.74 -4.80 0.91
CA GLN A 193 7.99 -3.60 1.72
C GLN A 193 7.26 -2.40 1.12
N ASP A 194 7.17 -1.29 1.87
CA ASP A 194 6.70 -0.02 1.33
C ASP A 194 7.79 0.70 0.52
N TYR A 195 7.78 0.49 -0.80
CA TYR A 195 8.69 1.17 -1.72
C TYR A 195 8.34 2.65 -1.93
N TRP A 196 7.05 2.96 -1.85
CA TRP A 196 6.51 4.26 -2.24
C TRP A 196 6.77 5.32 -1.18
N GLY A 197 6.68 4.96 0.11
CA GLY A 197 7.00 5.87 1.21
C GLY A 197 8.38 6.48 1.07
N GLY A 198 9.40 5.66 0.80
CA GLY A 198 10.77 6.13 0.56
C GLY A 198 10.89 7.03 -0.67
N LEU A 199 10.32 6.60 -1.82
CA LEU A 199 10.35 7.37 -3.08
C LEU A 199 9.71 8.76 -2.92
N ILE A 200 8.54 8.84 -2.27
CA ILE A 200 7.80 10.09 -2.07
C ILE A 200 8.57 11.03 -1.15
N VAL A 201 9.16 10.50 -0.07
CA VAL A 201 9.92 11.27 0.92
C VAL A 201 11.19 11.85 0.31
N GLU A 202 11.90 11.07 -0.51
CA GLU A 202 13.04 11.54 -1.28
C GLU A 202 12.65 12.61 -2.31
N ALA A 203 11.53 12.40 -3.01
CA ALA A 203 11.03 13.34 -4.01
C ALA A 203 10.55 14.68 -3.43
N LYS A 204 9.93 14.69 -2.24
CA LYS A 204 9.51 15.89 -1.51
C LYS A 204 10.72 16.71 -1.00
N GLY A 205 11.83 16.04 -0.70
CA GLY A 205 13.02 16.68 -0.12
C GLY A 205 12.84 17.14 1.33
N LYS A 206 13.96 17.47 2.01
CA LYS A 206 13.99 17.74 3.47
C LYS A 206 13.14 18.94 3.92
N GLY A 207 12.98 19.95 3.07
CA GLY A 207 12.20 21.15 3.37
C GLY A 207 10.69 20.90 3.33
N SER A 208 10.21 20.15 2.33
CA SER A 208 8.78 19.86 2.17
C SER A 208 8.26 18.90 3.23
N GLN A 209 9.06 17.96 3.73
CA GLN A 209 8.64 17.02 4.78
C GLN A 209 8.13 17.74 6.03
N LYS A 210 8.80 18.82 6.44
CA LYS A 210 8.38 19.65 7.58
C LYS A 210 7.04 20.36 7.37
N HIS A 211 6.69 20.66 6.12
CA HIS A 211 5.46 21.38 5.77
C HIS A 211 4.30 20.42 5.47
N THR A 212 4.58 19.23 4.94
CA THR A 212 3.56 18.23 4.63
C THR A 212 3.24 17.28 5.79
N GLY A 213 4.07 17.25 6.84
CA GLY A 213 3.84 16.42 8.03
C GLY A 213 3.98 14.90 7.82
N TYR A 214 4.29 14.42 6.62
CA TYR A 214 4.47 13.00 6.34
C TYR A 214 5.88 12.51 6.72
N PHE A 215 5.93 11.54 7.64
CA PHE A 215 7.13 10.83 8.05
C PHE A 215 6.87 9.33 7.88
N PRO A 216 7.61 8.62 7.01
CA PRO A 216 7.39 7.20 6.81
C PRO A 216 7.78 6.44 8.07
N THR A 217 6.82 5.75 8.68
CA THR A 217 7.08 4.89 9.83
C THR A 217 8.08 3.80 9.42
N PRO A 218 9.23 3.65 10.12
CA PRO A 218 10.15 2.55 9.84
C PRO A 218 9.44 1.21 9.99
N ASN A 219 9.65 0.28 9.05
CA ASN A 219 8.93 -1.00 9.06
C ASN A 219 9.14 -1.80 10.36
N THR A 220 10.31 -1.70 10.98
CA THR A 220 10.58 -2.33 12.29
C THR A 220 9.64 -1.84 13.39
N VAL A 221 9.26 -0.57 13.37
CA VAL A 221 8.29 0.02 14.31
C VAL A 221 6.88 -0.47 13.98
N ALA A 222 6.51 -0.51 12.69
CA ALA A 222 5.22 -1.04 12.25
C ALA A 222 5.05 -2.51 12.67
N VAL A 223 6.08 -3.34 12.50
CA VAL A 223 6.09 -4.75 12.92
C VAL A 223 5.96 -4.89 14.43
N MET A 224 6.70 -4.09 15.21
CA MET A 224 6.61 -4.07 16.67
C MET A 224 5.19 -3.73 17.13
N MET A 225 4.59 -2.65 16.59
CA MET A 225 3.24 -2.23 16.94
C MET A 225 2.21 -3.31 16.60
N SER A 226 2.33 -3.96 15.44
CA SER A 226 1.44 -5.08 15.07
C SER A 226 1.51 -6.23 16.09
N LYS A 227 2.71 -6.64 16.49
CA LYS A 227 2.91 -7.70 17.49
C LYS A 227 2.39 -7.34 18.90
N MET A 228 2.23 -6.04 19.20
CA MET A 228 1.61 -5.60 20.45
C MET A 228 0.08 -5.60 20.38
N LEU A 229 -0.50 -5.43 19.18
CA LEU A 229 -1.94 -5.39 18.96
C LEU A 229 -2.56 -6.78 18.80
N PHE A 230 -1.84 -7.69 18.15
CA PHE A 230 -2.33 -9.02 17.81
C PHE A 230 -1.64 -10.10 18.63
N SER A 231 -2.42 -11.08 19.07
CA SER A 231 -1.94 -12.26 19.79
C SER A 231 -2.10 -13.47 18.89
N ASP A 232 -1.04 -14.29 18.82
CA ASP A 232 -1.04 -15.53 18.02
C ASP A 232 -2.07 -16.56 18.53
N ASP A 233 -2.56 -16.40 19.76
CA ASP A 233 -3.53 -17.31 20.40
C ASP A 233 -5.00 -16.96 20.10
N LYS A 234 -5.25 -15.87 19.35
CA LYS A 234 -6.60 -15.39 19.05
C LYS A 234 -6.83 -15.27 17.54
N ASP A 235 -7.96 -15.81 17.08
CA ASP A 235 -8.41 -15.56 15.71
C ASP A 235 -8.99 -14.14 15.57
N THR A 236 -8.14 -13.24 15.08
CA THR A 236 -8.45 -11.82 14.90
C THR A 236 -8.87 -11.47 13.48
N ARG A 237 -9.11 -12.46 12.60
CA ARG A 237 -9.41 -12.24 11.18
C ARG A 237 -10.61 -11.33 10.94
N LEU A 238 -11.59 -11.36 11.83
CA LEU A 238 -12.80 -10.52 11.75
C LEU A 238 -12.73 -9.25 12.60
N GLU A 239 -11.60 -8.93 13.22
CA GLU A 239 -11.42 -7.62 13.84
C GLU A 239 -11.23 -6.53 12.78
N VAL A 240 -11.41 -5.27 13.17
CA VAL A 240 -11.24 -4.10 12.32
C VAL A 240 -10.07 -3.27 12.82
N GLY A 241 -9.04 -3.12 11.99
CA GLY A 241 -8.00 -2.11 12.22
C GLY A 241 -8.48 -0.72 11.81
N TYR A 242 -8.05 0.31 12.54
CA TYR A 242 -8.27 1.71 12.15
C TYR A 242 -6.98 2.50 12.23
N GLU A 243 -6.66 3.25 11.17
CA GLU A 243 -5.50 4.13 11.11
C GLU A 243 -5.90 5.54 10.62
N PRO A 244 -5.97 6.54 11.52
CA PRO A 244 -6.47 7.89 11.20
C PRO A 244 -5.49 8.76 10.39
N ALA A 245 -4.22 8.35 10.27
CA ALA A 245 -3.18 9.02 9.49
C ALA A 245 -2.35 7.98 8.72
N ILE A 246 -3.01 7.26 7.82
CA ILE A 246 -2.50 6.02 7.23
C ILE A 246 -1.28 6.18 6.33
N GLY A 247 -1.07 7.37 5.78
CA GLY A 247 0.02 7.62 4.84
C GLY A 247 0.02 6.62 3.69
N THR A 248 1.16 5.96 3.48
CA THR A 248 1.33 4.91 2.47
C THR A 248 0.86 3.52 2.92
N GLY A 249 0.27 3.41 4.11
CA GLY A 249 -0.28 2.16 4.62
C GLY A 249 0.76 1.20 5.21
N VAL A 250 2.00 1.63 5.44
CA VAL A 250 3.05 0.76 6.01
C VAL A 250 2.62 0.09 7.32
N MET A 251 1.88 0.81 8.17
CA MET A 251 1.36 0.27 9.43
C MET A 251 0.22 -0.72 9.26
N THR A 252 -0.34 -0.88 8.06
CA THR A 252 -1.36 -1.89 7.75
C THR A 252 -0.78 -3.17 7.17
N LEU A 253 0.48 -3.15 6.72
CA LEU A 253 1.12 -4.29 6.07
C LEU A 253 1.26 -5.48 7.04
N GLU A 254 1.91 -5.29 8.19
CA GLU A 254 2.04 -6.38 9.16
C GLU A 254 0.69 -6.81 9.76
N PRO A 255 -0.23 -5.91 10.16
CA PRO A 255 -1.57 -6.31 10.60
C PRO A 255 -2.36 -7.12 9.58
N SER A 256 -2.11 -6.96 8.28
CA SER A 256 -2.78 -7.78 7.26
C SER A 256 -2.49 -9.28 7.43
N ASN A 257 -1.40 -9.69 8.08
CA ASN A 257 -1.16 -11.09 8.46
C ASN A 257 -2.21 -11.66 9.43
N GLN A 258 -3.01 -10.80 10.07
CA GLN A 258 -3.89 -11.16 11.19
C GLN A 258 -5.36 -10.77 10.94
N VAL A 259 -5.61 -9.64 10.28
CA VAL A 259 -6.98 -9.11 10.06
C VAL A 259 -7.37 -9.04 8.58
N LEU A 260 -8.66 -9.26 8.32
CA LEU A 260 -9.26 -9.11 7.00
C LEU A 260 -9.87 -7.73 6.76
N ASN A 261 -9.97 -6.89 7.81
CA ASN A 261 -10.66 -5.60 7.76
C ASN A 261 -9.75 -4.45 8.21
N MET A 262 -9.74 -3.35 7.45
CA MET A 262 -8.93 -2.17 7.74
C MET A 262 -9.63 -0.90 7.25
N VAL A 263 -9.69 0.11 8.12
CA VAL A 263 -10.17 1.45 7.78
C VAL A 263 -9.02 2.44 7.93
N GLY A 264 -8.76 3.22 6.88
CA GLY A 264 -7.70 4.23 6.89
C GLY A 264 -8.21 5.61 6.52
N THR A 265 -7.58 6.67 7.04
CA THR A 265 -7.79 8.04 6.59
C THR A 265 -6.47 8.75 6.38
N ASP A 266 -6.37 9.59 5.34
CA ASP A 266 -5.30 10.56 5.19
C ASP A 266 -5.78 11.82 4.45
N ILE A 267 -5.09 12.94 4.69
CA ILE A 267 -5.33 14.19 4.00
C ILE A 267 -4.64 14.24 2.62
N ASP A 268 -3.53 13.51 2.45
CA ASP A 268 -2.69 13.52 1.25
C ASP A 268 -3.11 12.41 0.29
N LYS A 269 -3.78 12.81 -0.79
CA LYS A 269 -4.25 11.93 -1.86
C LYS A 269 -3.13 11.09 -2.49
N LEU A 270 -1.90 11.60 -2.59
CA LEU A 270 -0.78 10.85 -3.17
C LEU A 270 -0.41 9.66 -2.27
N LEU A 271 -0.43 9.87 -0.95
CA LEU A 271 -0.15 8.81 0.02
C LEU A 271 -1.23 7.73 -0.02
N LEU A 272 -2.50 8.13 -0.13
CA LEU A 272 -3.62 7.19 -0.28
C LEU A 272 -3.53 6.34 -1.54
N LYS A 273 -3.10 6.91 -2.68
CA LYS A 273 -2.84 6.14 -3.91
C LYS A 273 -1.73 5.11 -3.68
N ALA A 274 -0.65 5.49 -3.00
CA ALA A 274 0.42 4.58 -2.62
C ALA A 274 -0.05 3.50 -1.64
N CYS A 275 -0.94 3.83 -0.69
CA CYS A 275 -1.59 2.89 0.21
C CYS A 275 -2.39 1.85 -0.58
N LEU A 276 -3.22 2.28 -1.53
CA LEU A 276 -3.98 1.34 -2.38
C LEU A 276 -3.07 0.42 -3.18
N VAL A 277 -1.97 0.93 -3.75
CA VAL A 277 -1.00 0.09 -4.46
C VAL A 277 -0.36 -0.92 -3.50
N ASN A 278 0.05 -0.51 -2.29
CA ASN A 278 0.57 -1.42 -1.26
C ASN A 278 -0.48 -2.49 -0.88
N TRP A 279 -1.76 -2.13 -0.76
CA TRP A 279 -2.83 -3.09 -0.50
C TRP A 279 -3.00 -4.08 -1.67
N TYR A 280 -2.92 -3.64 -2.93
CA TYR A 280 -3.01 -4.57 -4.06
C TYR A 280 -1.85 -5.56 -4.07
N LEU A 281 -0.64 -5.08 -3.77
CA LEU A 281 0.56 -5.91 -3.75
C LEU A 281 0.52 -6.94 -2.62
N TYR A 282 0.06 -6.54 -1.44
CA TYR A 282 0.33 -7.30 -0.22
C TYR A 282 -0.90 -7.66 0.59
N CYS A 283 -2.02 -6.94 0.47
CA CYS A 283 -3.20 -7.09 1.32
C CYS A 283 -4.48 -7.20 0.47
N PRO A 284 -4.72 -8.30 -0.26
CA PRO A 284 -5.82 -8.42 -1.21
C PRO A 284 -7.20 -8.11 -0.65
N TRP A 285 -7.49 -8.53 0.58
CA TRP A 285 -8.75 -8.24 1.28
C TRP A 285 -8.90 -6.78 1.70
N PHE A 286 -7.83 -5.98 1.71
CA PHE A 286 -7.94 -4.53 1.84
C PHE A 286 -8.12 -3.85 0.49
N ALA A 287 -7.43 -4.30 -0.56
CA ALA A 287 -7.53 -3.71 -1.90
C ALA A 287 -8.81 -4.09 -2.67
N MET A 288 -9.31 -5.29 -2.43
CA MET A 288 -10.52 -5.85 -2.99
C MET A 288 -11.28 -6.47 -1.81
N PRO A 289 -12.09 -5.69 -1.07
CA PRO A 289 -12.77 -6.19 0.11
C PRO A 289 -13.60 -7.44 -0.20
N ILE A 290 -13.66 -8.35 0.76
CA ILE A 290 -14.49 -9.56 0.66
C ILE A 290 -15.95 -9.11 0.61
N PHE A 291 -16.76 -9.66 -0.29
CA PHE A 291 -18.08 -9.07 -0.59
C PHE A 291 -19.02 -9.01 0.64
N TYR A 292 -18.88 -9.93 1.59
CA TYR A 292 -19.67 -9.93 2.83
C TYR A 292 -19.00 -9.17 3.99
N LEU A 293 -17.81 -8.60 3.75
CA LEU A 293 -17.08 -7.74 4.68
C LEU A 293 -16.78 -6.34 4.09
N VAL A 294 -17.33 -5.96 2.92
CA VAL A 294 -17.06 -4.65 2.29
C VAL A 294 -17.18 -3.52 3.29
N ASP A 295 -18.25 -3.60 4.09
CA ASP A 295 -18.69 -2.59 5.03
C ASP A 295 -17.70 -2.38 6.19
N ARG A 296 -16.62 -3.17 6.24
CA ARG A 296 -15.59 -3.15 7.29
C ARG A 296 -14.22 -2.75 6.77
N VAL A 297 -14.09 -2.48 5.47
CA VAL A 297 -12.86 -2.00 4.85
C VAL A 297 -13.15 -0.67 4.17
N ASP A 298 -12.36 0.37 4.44
CA ASP A 298 -12.43 1.61 3.67
C ASP A 298 -11.13 2.41 3.70
N LEU A 299 -11.01 3.36 2.78
CA LEU A 299 -9.97 4.35 2.74
C LEU A 299 -10.60 5.70 2.47
N PHE A 300 -10.41 6.64 3.40
CA PHE A 300 -10.98 7.97 3.32
C PHE A 300 -9.93 9.00 2.91
N TRP A 301 -10.32 9.88 2.00
CA TRP A 301 -9.59 11.10 1.69
C TRP A 301 -10.25 12.29 2.36
N GLY A 302 -9.53 12.94 3.27
CA GLY A 302 -9.98 14.14 3.97
C GLY A 302 -9.35 14.26 5.34
N ASN A 303 -9.83 15.24 6.11
CA ASN A 303 -9.30 15.50 7.45
C ASN A 303 -10.14 14.75 8.49
N SER A 304 -9.55 13.78 9.17
CA SER A 304 -10.22 13.02 10.25
C SER A 304 -10.51 13.85 11.49
N LEU A 305 -10.02 15.09 11.59
CA LEU A 305 -10.21 15.99 12.72
C LEU A 305 -11.38 16.98 12.55
N VAL A 306 -12.13 16.91 11.45
CA VAL A 306 -13.29 17.80 11.21
C VAL A 306 -14.59 17.00 11.17
N GLY A 307 -15.68 17.61 11.63
CA GLY A 307 -17.01 16.98 11.61
C GLY A 307 -17.54 16.72 10.19
N SER A 308 -18.54 15.85 10.08
CA SER A 308 -19.13 15.37 8.82
C SER A 308 -19.68 16.47 7.90
N ASP A 309 -20.15 17.58 8.47
CA ASP A 309 -20.66 18.73 7.71
C ASP A 309 -19.57 19.61 7.11
N HIS A 310 -18.30 19.38 7.46
CA HIS A 310 -17.19 20.20 6.99
C HIS A 310 -16.82 19.88 5.52
N PRO A 311 -16.44 20.86 4.67
CA PRO A 311 -16.08 20.62 3.27
C PRO A 311 -14.93 19.61 3.07
N ASN A 312 -14.03 19.54 4.05
CA ASN A 312 -12.88 18.61 4.10
C ASN A 312 -13.16 17.34 4.91
N ALA A 313 -14.43 17.05 5.24
CA ALA A 313 -14.80 15.81 5.89
C ALA A 313 -14.30 14.60 5.07
N PRO A 314 -13.87 13.51 5.73
CA PRO A 314 -13.34 12.33 5.04
C PRO A 314 -14.37 11.73 4.08
N LYS A 315 -13.97 11.46 2.83
CA LYS A 315 -14.81 10.83 1.79
C LYS A 315 -14.21 9.51 1.35
N SER A 316 -15.04 8.48 1.26
CA SER A 316 -14.62 7.15 0.80
C SER A 316 -14.06 7.25 -0.62
N ILE A 317 -12.85 6.74 -0.80
CA ILE A 317 -12.22 6.54 -2.10
C ILE A 317 -12.08 5.05 -2.44
N HIS A 318 -12.73 4.18 -1.66
CA HIS A 318 -12.51 2.74 -1.75
C HIS A 318 -13.79 1.91 -1.59
N GLN A 319 -14.33 1.80 -0.38
CA GLN A 319 -15.44 0.89 -0.05
C GLN A 319 -16.64 1.08 -0.97
N LYS A 320 -17.06 2.35 -1.13
CA LYS A 320 -18.23 2.72 -1.92
C LYS A 320 -18.22 2.08 -3.31
N TYR A 321 -17.08 2.10 -3.98
CA TYR A 321 -16.95 1.63 -5.35
C TYR A 321 -16.94 0.10 -5.45
N TRP A 322 -16.41 -0.58 -4.43
CA TRP A 322 -16.52 -2.04 -4.34
C TRP A 322 -17.94 -2.50 -4.00
N ARG A 323 -18.64 -1.81 -3.09
CA ARG A 323 -20.06 -2.07 -2.82
C ARG A 323 -20.90 -1.98 -4.09
N GLU A 324 -20.69 -0.94 -4.90
CA GLU A 324 -21.36 -0.79 -6.19
C GLU A 324 -21.07 -1.96 -7.14
N LYS A 325 -19.83 -2.47 -7.16
CA LYS A 325 -19.45 -3.66 -7.95
C LYS A 325 -20.08 -4.96 -7.44
N TYR A 326 -20.35 -5.07 -6.14
CA TYR A 326 -20.89 -6.27 -5.51
C TYR A 326 -22.42 -6.30 -5.40
N ARG A 327 -23.10 -5.23 -5.80
CA ARG A 327 -24.57 -5.10 -5.71
C ARG A 327 -25.32 -6.29 -6.33
N ASP A 328 -24.82 -6.83 -7.44
CA ASP A 328 -25.44 -7.97 -8.13
C ASP A 328 -25.08 -9.34 -7.51
N ILE A 329 -24.05 -9.39 -6.66
CA ILE A 329 -23.58 -10.61 -5.99
C ILE A 329 -24.26 -10.77 -4.64
N TYR A 330 -24.51 -9.66 -3.95
CA TYR A 330 -25.11 -9.65 -2.61
C TYR A 330 -26.17 -8.55 -2.50
N PRO A 331 -27.45 -8.85 -2.83
CA PRO A 331 -28.53 -7.87 -2.91
C PRO A 331 -29.13 -7.51 -1.54
N VAL A 332 -28.48 -7.86 -0.42
CA VAL A 332 -28.89 -7.37 0.89
C VAL A 332 -28.79 -5.85 0.88
N SER A 333 -29.70 -5.15 1.57
CA SER A 333 -29.59 -3.70 1.75
C SER A 333 -28.32 -3.42 2.56
N LEU A 334 -27.20 -3.29 1.85
CA LEU A 334 -25.94 -2.80 2.36
C LEU A 334 -26.17 -1.33 2.69
N VAL A 335 -26.78 -1.06 3.85
CA VAL A 335 -26.85 0.31 4.39
C VAL A 335 -25.39 0.75 4.50
N GLU A 336 -25.07 1.88 3.86
CA GLU A 336 -23.73 2.45 3.96
C GLU A 336 -23.43 2.63 5.45
N LYS A 337 -22.43 1.89 5.94
CA LYS A 337 -22.01 2.06 7.32
C LYS A 337 -21.29 3.39 7.37
N ASP A 338 -21.90 4.38 8.01
CA ASP A 338 -21.31 5.69 8.19
C ASP A 338 -20.14 5.58 9.18
N TRP A 339 -18.98 5.21 8.67
CA TRP A 339 -17.75 5.16 9.43
C TRP A 339 -17.35 6.54 9.95
N SER A 340 -17.83 7.65 9.37
CA SER A 340 -17.54 8.97 9.93
C SER A 340 -18.16 9.12 11.32
N SER A 341 -19.37 8.60 11.53
CA SER A 341 -20.01 8.56 12.85
C SER A 341 -19.30 7.62 13.84
N GLU A 342 -18.85 6.44 13.39
CA GLU A 342 -18.13 5.48 14.25
C GLU A 342 -16.73 5.98 14.63
N VAL A 343 -16.03 6.60 13.68
CA VAL A 343 -14.75 7.28 13.93
C VAL A 343 -14.97 8.45 14.89
N GLN A 344 -16.03 9.23 14.73
CA GLN A 344 -16.35 10.31 15.65
C GLN A 344 -16.59 9.78 17.07
N LYS A 345 -17.28 8.65 17.26
CA LYS A 345 -17.41 8.01 18.58
C LYS A 345 -16.05 7.65 19.18
N ILE A 346 -15.11 7.14 18.39
CA ILE A 346 -13.74 6.83 18.85
C ILE A 346 -12.99 8.11 19.24
N ILE A 347 -13.16 9.19 18.45
CA ILE A 347 -12.58 10.51 18.75
C ILE A 347 -13.19 11.09 20.04
N ASP A 348 -14.51 11.00 20.20
CA ASP A 348 -15.24 11.52 21.37
C ASP A 348 -14.96 10.72 22.66
N LEU A 349 -14.53 9.46 22.52
CA LEU A 349 -14.03 8.66 23.64
C LEU A 349 -12.62 9.07 24.09
N GLN A 350 -11.91 9.89 23.32
CA GLN A 350 -10.65 10.46 23.79
C GLN A 350 -10.93 11.51 24.86
N PRO A 351 -10.23 11.48 26.00
CA PRO A 351 -10.48 12.43 27.07
C PRO A 351 -10.30 13.86 26.55
N ASP A 352 -11.29 14.73 26.83
CA ASP A 352 -11.39 16.15 26.40
C ASP A 352 -10.14 17.02 26.66
N LYS A 353 -9.13 16.49 27.37
CA LYS A 353 -7.93 17.19 27.81
C LYS A 353 -6.72 16.26 27.85
N ALA A 354 -6.35 15.65 26.72
CA ALA A 354 -4.92 15.45 26.50
C ALA A 354 -4.30 16.85 26.33
N LYS A 355 -3.96 17.53 27.43
CA LYS A 355 -3.16 18.75 27.38
C LYS A 355 -1.93 18.41 26.53
N ALA A 356 -1.75 19.12 25.42
CA ALA A 356 -0.49 19.06 24.69
C ALA A 356 0.64 19.19 25.73
N PRO A 357 1.64 18.31 25.73
CA PRO A 357 2.74 18.43 26.67
C PRO A 357 3.28 19.85 26.58
N GLU A 358 3.37 20.54 27.72
CA GLU A 358 3.92 21.89 27.77
C GLU A 358 5.28 21.83 27.10
N ILE A 359 5.40 22.51 25.95
CA ILE A 359 6.69 22.71 25.31
C ILE A 359 7.49 23.53 26.32
N VAL A 360 8.38 22.85 27.06
CA VAL A 360 9.35 23.50 27.91
C VAL A 360 10.17 24.38 26.98
N LYS A 361 9.85 25.68 26.96
CA LYS A 361 10.72 26.68 26.37
C LYS A 361 12.02 26.54 27.15
N GLN A 362 13.08 26.10 26.47
CA GLN A 362 14.41 26.20 27.02
C GLN A 362 14.63 27.67 27.38
N GLU A 363 14.68 27.96 28.67
CA GLU A 363 15.11 29.24 29.17
C GLU A 363 16.51 29.49 28.60
N SER A 364 16.61 30.50 27.75
CA SER A 364 17.88 31.07 27.37
C SER A 364 18.49 31.66 28.64
N ASN A 365 19.35 30.89 29.31
CA ASN A 365 20.22 31.37 30.37
C ASN A 365 21.21 32.38 29.77
N LEU A 366 20.74 33.62 29.67
CA LEU A 366 21.56 34.82 29.64
C LEU A 366 22.04 35.04 31.07
N GLU A 367 23.15 34.40 31.44
CA GLU A 367 24.17 34.95 32.34
C GLU A 367 25.33 33.96 32.50
N SER A 368 26.42 34.21 31.77
CA SER A 368 27.75 34.12 32.37
C SER A 368 28.78 34.85 31.50
N THR A 369 29.16 35.99 32.05
CA THR A 369 30.24 36.86 31.61
C THR A 369 31.58 36.12 31.68
N LYS A 370 32.34 36.13 30.57
CA LYS A 370 33.81 35.95 30.48
C LYS A 370 34.44 34.72 31.14
N GLN A 371 34.91 33.78 30.31
CA GLN A 371 36.34 33.39 30.28
C GLN A 371 36.70 32.65 28.98
N LYS A 372 37.68 33.19 28.25
CA LYS A 372 38.27 32.59 27.04
C LYS A 372 39.16 31.41 27.45
N GLN A 373 38.82 30.20 27.03
CA GLN A 373 39.82 29.15 26.78
C GLN A 373 39.49 28.44 25.45
N LYS A 374 40.43 28.52 24.50
CA LYS A 374 40.37 27.81 23.22
C LYS A 374 40.84 26.36 23.42
N PRO A 375 40.11 25.33 22.95
CA PRO A 375 40.70 24.02 22.72
C PRO A 375 41.46 24.01 21.39
N LYS A 376 42.70 23.54 21.43
CA LYS A 376 43.56 23.31 20.26
C LYS A 376 43.11 22.06 19.50
N GLY A 377 42.80 22.25 18.22
CA GLY A 377 43.28 21.45 17.07
C GLY A 377 42.97 19.96 16.98
N PHE A 378 42.18 19.59 15.96
CA PHE A 378 42.50 18.44 15.11
C PHE A 378 42.18 18.79 13.64
N LYS A 379 43.20 18.80 12.78
CA LYS A 379 43.11 19.15 11.35
C LYS A 379 42.57 17.96 10.54
N ARG A 380 41.60 18.19 9.65
CA ARG A 380 41.27 17.28 8.55
C ARG A 380 42.24 17.50 7.38
N PRO A 381 42.75 16.46 6.70
CA PRO A 381 43.51 16.64 5.46
C PRO A 381 42.56 16.97 4.30
N SER A 382 42.85 18.06 3.60
CA SER A 382 42.20 18.46 2.35
C SER A 382 43.03 17.95 1.15
N GLY A 383 42.56 16.88 0.51
CA GLY A 383 43.09 16.43 -0.77
C GLY A 383 42.50 17.26 -1.91
N LYS A 384 43.28 18.20 -2.46
CA LYS A 384 43.00 18.85 -3.75
C LYS A 384 43.34 17.87 -4.89
N ARG A 385 42.36 17.48 -5.70
CA ARG A 385 42.62 16.91 -7.04
C ARG A 385 42.70 18.07 -8.04
N GLN A 386 43.91 18.35 -8.53
CA GLN A 386 44.13 19.20 -9.70
C GLN A 386 43.81 18.38 -10.96
N SER A 387 42.93 18.91 -11.80
CA SER A 387 42.83 18.53 -13.21
C SER A 387 43.94 19.21 -13.99
N LYS A 388 44.75 18.43 -14.72
CA LYS A 388 45.47 18.90 -15.90
C LYS A 388 45.01 18.07 -17.09
N SER A 389 44.54 18.75 -18.12
CA SER A 389 44.46 18.21 -19.48
C SER A 389 45.87 18.12 -20.07
N LEU A 390 46.11 17.15 -20.95
CA LEU A 390 46.60 17.37 -22.32
C LEU A 390 46.78 16.02 -23.03
N PHE A 391 46.29 15.99 -24.28
CA PHE A 391 46.34 14.96 -25.33
C PHE A 391 45.44 13.74 -25.18
#